data_AF-T0KWB2-F1
#
_entry.id   AF-T0KWB2-F1
#
_cell.length_a   1.000
_cell.length_b   1.000
_cell.length_c   1.000
_cell.angle_alpha   90.00
_cell.angle_beta   90.00
_cell.angle_gamma   90.00
#
_symmetry.space_group_name_H-M   'P 1'
#
loop_
_entity.id
_entity.type
_entity.pdbx_description
1 polymer ?
#
loop_
_entity_poly.entity_id
_entity_poly.type
_entity_poly.pdbx_seq_one_letter_code
_entity_poly.pdbx_strand_id
1 'polypeptide(L)'
;MNFTELNMETLSLEGKLVISLENLPTELIHRIASYCDVADVHALTCVSRGIRLSCSNPFVFQAQFCHHAPEPESKSIPNKYTLAHIVNSGLISRPESAARTAWSHLAAVAPTLPSLSDELDELMLPYRAVSWQSAGSVKLPSSELLRKTQALIGTFSTFAVLGFIPSIDLGVAAATTGLLITLTDPHNWASYIHVLPQINRLVRQQAFVLALGLLQTQVLNNLGIMAYHLSKMATWDDTHTAFHRFKTSWEGRQTAALLVQVLLAHLLRSSFSARPASEYLPSPRKLPLAMVQDEVGGAVVPLPDPLSPDQAERRLTAFSSTGSWDHWNRRYVRHLVQEMEDGEWYGYFTWDTARNQATFLENGPIENIRFRFGAKESAGGTIEVIADNCKEPSGLFALHGEVDMSLQSIVLKKTSPRGVECNYRGWFTPLGIAGTMNPSPWGLPGWFWIWKKEWMEETSCK
;
A
#
# COMPACT_ATOMS: atom_id res chain seq x y z
N MET A 1 7.49 -49.63 -0.89
CA MET A 1 6.58 -49.19 -1.97
C MET A 1 7.28 -49.50 -3.27
N ASN A 2 6.70 -50.38 -4.08
CA ASN A 2 7.29 -50.87 -5.31
C ASN A 2 7.27 -49.77 -6.37
N PHE A 3 8.44 -49.42 -6.90
CA PHE A 3 8.56 -48.71 -8.16
C PHE A 3 8.10 -49.67 -9.26
N THR A 4 6.88 -49.46 -9.77
CA THR A 4 6.46 -50.08 -11.02
C THR A 4 7.33 -49.53 -12.15
N GLU A 5 8.11 -50.41 -12.77
CA GLU A 5 8.84 -50.15 -14.01
C GLU A 5 7.87 -49.57 -15.05
N LEU A 6 8.16 -48.36 -15.50
CA LEU A 6 7.52 -47.75 -16.67
C LEU A 6 7.86 -48.62 -17.87
N ASN A 7 6.86 -49.36 -18.34
CA ASN A 7 6.99 -50.25 -19.49
C ASN A 7 7.20 -49.39 -20.75
N MET A 8 8.45 -49.21 -21.16
CA MET A 8 8.87 -48.31 -22.25
C MET A 8 8.48 -48.80 -23.66
N GLU A 9 7.97 -50.01 -23.81
CA GLU A 9 7.70 -50.60 -25.13
C GLU A 9 6.48 -50.03 -25.87
N THR A 10 5.57 -49.31 -25.19
CA THR A 10 4.38 -48.71 -25.83
C THR A 10 4.60 -47.31 -26.40
N LEU A 11 5.83 -46.77 -26.34
CA LEU A 11 6.17 -45.39 -26.76
C LEU A 11 6.80 -45.29 -28.17
N SER A 12 6.86 -46.40 -28.91
CA SER A 12 7.50 -46.47 -30.23
C SER A 12 6.45 -46.53 -31.35
N LEU A 13 6.16 -45.37 -31.95
CA LEU A 13 5.66 -45.28 -33.32
C LEU A 13 6.84 -44.81 -34.19
N GLU A 14 7.37 -45.70 -35.03
CA GLU A 14 8.37 -45.40 -36.06
C GLU A 14 9.72 -44.82 -35.55
N GLY A 15 10.20 -45.22 -34.37
CA GLY A 15 11.50 -44.78 -33.86
C GLY A 15 11.55 -43.32 -33.39
N LYS A 16 10.39 -42.63 -33.32
CA LYS A 16 10.23 -41.36 -32.61
C LYS A 16 9.54 -41.64 -31.29
N LEU A 17 10.19 -41.27 -30.19
CA LEU A 17 9.64 -41.36 -28.85
C LEU A 17 8.53 -40.32 -28.72
N VAL A 18 7.27 -40.74 -28.91
CA VAL A 18 6.10 -39.88 -28.72
C VAL A 18 5.66 -40.03 -27.28
N ILE A 19 6.22 -39.21 -26.39
CA ILE A 19 5.75 -39.13 -25.01
C ILE A 19 4.45 -38.33 -25.01
N SER A 20 3.32 -39.02 -24.89
CA SER A 20 2.05 -38.36 -24.60
C SER A 20 2.08 -37.81 -23.17
N LEU A 21 1.78 -36.52 -23.01
CA LEU A 21 1.62 -35.87 -21.70
C LEU A 21 0.58 -36.59 -20.83
N GLU A 22 -0.43 -37.21 -21.43
CA GLU A 22 -1.48 -37.94 -20.71
C GLU A 22 -0.99 -39.23 -20.05
N ASN A 23 0.13 -39.79 -20.53
CA ASN A 23 0.71 -41.02 -20.00
C ASN A 23 1.67 -40.75 -18.84
N LEU A 24 1.96 -39.48 -18.53
CA LEU A 24 2.82 -39.10 -17.42
C LEU A 24 2.03 -39.09 -16.10
N PRO A 25 2.67 -39.46 -14.97
CA PRO A 25 2.13 -39.19 -13.65
C PRO A 25 1.77 -37.71 -13.46
N THR A 26 0.68 -37.45 -12.76
CA THR A 26 0.16 -36.09 -12.50
C THR A 26 1.24 -35.17 -11.90
N GLU A 27 2.13 -35.69 -11.07
CA GLU A 27 3.24 -34.95 -10.47
C GLU A 27 4.25 -34.47 -11.52
N LEU A 28 4.52 -35.27 -12.56
CA LEU A 28 5.40 -34.85 -13.66
C LEU A 28 4.70 -33.81 -14.53
N ILE A 29 3.40 -33.96 -14.79
CA ILE A 29 2.62 -32.95 -15.52
C ILE A 29 2.61 -31.63 -14.75
N HIS A 30 2.38 -31.65 -13.43
CA HIS A 30 2.46 -30.47 -12.57
C HIS A 30 3.83 -29.80 -12.64
N ARG A 31 4.90 -30.59 -12.57
CA ARG A 31 6.27 -30.08 -12.65
C ARG A 31 6.55 -29.44 -13.99
N ILE A 32 6.18 -30.08 -15.11
CA ILE A 32 6.32 -29.51 -16.45
C ILE A 32 5.54 -28.20 -16.55
N ALA A 33 4.26 -28.20 -16.16
CA ALA A 33 3.39 -27.03 -16.21
C ALA A 33 3.92 -25.87 -15.34
N SER A 34 4.58 -26.16 -14.21
CA SER A 34 5.15 -25.12 -13.34
C SER A 34 6.34 -24.35 -13.95
N TYR A 35 6.96 -24.87 -15.02
CA TYR A 35 8.01 -24.17 -15.78
C TYR A 35 7.50 -23.47 -17.04
N CYS A 36 6.24 -23.70 -17.41
CA CYS A 36 5.58 -23.01 -18.51
C CYS A 36 5.13 -21.62 -18.06
N ASP A 37 4.83 -20.72 -19.00
CA ASP A 37 4.16 -19.47 -18.66
C ASP A 37 2.66 -19.69 -18.37
N VAL A 38 1.98 -18.69 -17.80
CA VAL A 38 0.56 -18.86 -17.40
C VAL A 38 -0.33 -19.05 -18.63
N ALA A 39 0.01 -18.46 -19.78
CA ALA A 39 -0.77 -18.62 -21.01
C ALA A 39 -0.66 -20.05 -21.56
N ASP A 40 0.53 -20.62 -21.54
CA ASP A 40 0.81 -22.00 -21.92
C ASP A 40 0.08 -22.99 -21.01
N VAL A 41 0.10 -22.78 -19.68
CA VAL A 41 -0.66 -23.63 -18.75
C VAL A 41 -2.16 -23.58 -19.06
N HIS A 42 -2.71 -22.39 -19.35
CA HIS A 42 -4.11 -22.27 -19.78
C HIS A 42 -4.36 -22.97 -21.11
N ALA A 43 -3.47 -22.84 -22.09
CA ALA A 43 -3.57 -23.54 -23.37
C ALA A 43 -3.54 -25.07 -23.20
N LEU A 44 -2.70 -25.60 -22.31
CA LEU A 44 -2.64 -27.01 -21.95
C LEU A 44 -3.98 -27.50 -21.38
N THR A 45 -4.70 -26.68 -20.60
CA THR A 45 -6.03 -27.06 -20.09
C THR A 45 -7.10 -27.23 -21.17
N CYS A 46 -6.86 -26.69 -22.37
CA CYS A 46 -7.74 -26.83 -23.53
C CYS A 46 -7.45 -28.08 -24.37
N VAL A 47 -6.31 -28.76 -24.16
CA VAL A 47 -5.89 -29.92 -24.98
C VAL A 47 -6.74 -31.16 -24.70
N SER A 48 -6.89 -31.53 -23.42
CA SER A 48 -7.67 -32.71 -23.04
C SER A 48 -8.22 -32.61 -21.62
N ARG A 49 -9.18 -33.49 -21.27
CA ARG A 49 -9.76 -33.53 -19.93
C ARG A 49 -8.75 -33.99 -18.87
N GLY A 50 -7.88 -34.95 -19.18
CA GLY A 50 -6.86 -35.45 -18.25
C GLY A 50 -5.81 -34.39 -17.94
N ILE A 51 -5.31 -33.71 -18.97
CA ILE A 51 -4.36 -32.59 -18.83
C ILE A 51 -5.02 -31.43 -18.09
N ARG A 52 -6.29 -31.10 -18.41
CA ARG A 52 -7.04 -30.07 -17.70
C ARG A 52 -7.10 -30.33 -16.20
N LEU A 53 -7.44 -31.54 -15.77
CA LEU A 53 -7.53 -31.87 -14.34
C LEU A 53 -6.18 -31.72 -13.63
N SER A 54 -5.09 -32.11 -14.30
CA SER A 54 -3.74 -31.98 -13.75
C SER A 54 -3.28 -30.51 -13.72
N CYS A 55 -3.38 -29.78 -14.83
CA CYS A 55 -2.91 -28.40 -14.92
C CYS A 55 -3.79 -27.38 -14.20
N SER A 56 -5.04 -27.73 -13.86
CA SER A 56 -5.95 -26.83 -13.14
C SER A 56 -5.68 -26.77 -11.63
N ASN A 57 -4.68 -27.46 -11.10
CA ASN A 57 -4.43 -27.47 -9.68
C ASN A 57 -3.79 -26.13 -9.22
N PRO A 58 -4.28 -25.49 -8.14
CA PRO A 58 -3.66 -24.28 -7.58
C PRO A 58 -2.15 -24.40 -7.32
N PHE A 59 -1.68 -25.60 -6.94
CA PHE A 59 -0.27 -25.86 -6.66
C PHE A 59 0.64 -25.70 -7.89
N VAL A 60 0.11 -25.88 -9.11
CA VAL A 60 0.86 -25.63 -10.36
C VAL A 60 1.19 -24.15 -10.47
N PHE A 61 0.19 -23.28 -10.30
CA PHE A 61 0.38 -21.83 -10.36
C PHE A 61 1.19 -21.29 -9.16
N GLN A 62 1.04 -21.89 -7.97
CA GLN A 62 1.90 -21.57 -6.83
C GLN A 62 3.37 -21.92 -7.11
N ALA A 63 3.64 -23.12 -7.66
CA ALA A 63 5.00 -23.54 -8.01
C ALA A 63 5.59 -22.63 -9.08
N GLN A 64 4.80 -22.30 -10.10
CA GLN A 64 5.16 -21.34 -11.14
C GLN A 64 5.50 -19.95 -10.57
N PHE A 65 4.67 -19.42 -9.66
CA PHE A 65 4.98 -18.20 -8.94
C PHE A 65 6.32 -18.31 -8.21
N CYS A 66 6.57 -19.41 -7.51
CA CYS A 66 7.84 -19.63 -6.82
C CYS A 66 9.04 -19.79 -7.79
N HIS A 67 8.83 -20.21 -9.03
CA HIS A 67 9.90 -20.32 -10.02
C HIS A 67 10.24 -18.99 -10.69
N HIS A 68 9.23 -18.16 -10.97
CA HIS A 68 9.38 -17.01 -11.85
C HIS A 68 9.24 -15.64 -11.17
N ALA A 69 8.60 -15.57 -9.99
CA ALA A 69 8.51 -14.31 -9.26
C ALA A 69 9.88 -13.88 -8.74
N PRO A 70 10.18 -12.56 -8.73
CA PRO A 70 11.35 -12.05 -8.03
C PRO A 70 11.27 -12.35 -6.52
N GLU A 71 12.39 -12.28 -5.81
CA GLU A 71 12.35 -12.43 -4.36
C GLU A 71 11.72 -11.18 -3.71
N PRO A 72 10.83 -11.35 -2.72
CA PRO A 72 10.31 -10.21 -1.95
C PRO A 72 11.44 -9.58 -1.12
N GLU A 73 11.38 -8.26 -0.96
CA GLU A 73 12.35 -7.50 -0.13
C GLU A 73 11.66 -6.94 1.11
N SER A 74 11.15 -7.83 1.96
CA SER A 74 10.53 -7.49 3.24
C SER A 74 11.12 -8.33 4.36
N LYS A 75 11.39 -7.71 5.52
CA LYS A 75 11.82 -8.41 6.74
C LYS A 75 10.76 -9.39 7.23
N SER A 76 9.48 -9.09 7.03
CA SER A 76 8.36 -9.98 7.40
C SER A 76 8.13 -11.11 6.39
N ILE A 77 8.65 -10.97 5.15
CA ILE A 77 8.49 -11.94 4.07
C ILE A 77 9.86 -12.19 3.45
N PRO A 78 10.71 -13.02 4.09
CA PRO A 78 12.11 -13.15 3.72
C PRO A 78 12.35 -13.88 2.40
N ASN A 79 11.35 -14.60 1.87
CA ASN A 79 11.43 -15.30 0.59
C ASN A 79 10.03 -15.62 0.04
N LYS A 80 9.97 -15.99 -1.23
CA LYS A 80 8.72 -16.37 -1.93
C LYS A 80 7.97 -17.57 -1.34
N TYR A 81 8.64 -18.48 -0.62
CA TYR A 81 7.97 -19.62 0.01
C TYR A 81 7.22 -19.20 1.27
N THR A 82 7.80 -18.29 2.07
CA THR A 82 7.08 -17.64 3.17
C THR A 82 5.87 -16.87 2.65
N LEU A 83 6.04 -16.12 1.56
CA LEU A 83 4.92 -15.46 0.91
C LEU A 83 3.83 -16.46 0.49
N ALA A 84 4.23 -17.57 -0.12
CA ALA A 84 3.27 -18.58 -0.56
C ALA A 84 2.50 -19.22 0.59
N HIS A 85 3.15 -19.42 1.74
CA HIS A 85 2.47 -19.83 2.96
C HIS A 85 1.43 -18.80 3.43
N ILE A 86 1.79 -17.51 3.43
CA ILE A 86 0.88 -16.41 3.82
C ILE A 86 -0.33 -16.36 2.87
N VAL A 87 -0.09 -16.39 1.55
CA VAL A 87 -1.16 -16.39 0.53
C VAL A 87 -2.05 -17.62 0.69
N ASN A 88 -1.49 -18.81 0.87
CA ASN A 88 -2.27 -20.02 1.10
C ASN A 88 -3.10 -19.90 2.38
N SER A 89 -2.55 -19.34 3.46
CA SER A 89 -3.29 -19.08 4.70
C SER A 89 -4.49 -18.17 4.49
N GLY A 90 -4.35 -17.13 3.65
CA GLY A 90 -5.46 -16.25 3.25
C GLY A 90 -6.45 -16.85 2.25
N LEU A 91 -6.10 -17.99 1.63
CA LEU A 91 -6.95 -18.73 0.69
C LEU A 91 -7.67 -19.92 1.33
N ILE A 92 -7.34 -20.33 2.57
CA ILE A 92 -7.92 -21.51 3.24
C ILE A 92 -9.46 -21.47 3.25
N SER A 93 -10.05 -20.30 3.47
CA SER A 93 -11.50 -20.11 3.54
C SER A 93 -12.18 -19.97 2.17
N ARG A 94 -11.41 -19.95 1.07
CA ARG A 94 -11.93 -19.75 -0.28
C ARG A 94 -12.14 -21.09 -1.00
N PRO A 95 -13.12 -21.18 -1.92
CA PRO A 95 -13.25 -22.32 -2.81
C PRO A 95 -11.96 -22.56 -3.61
N GLU A 96 -11.65 -23.83 -3.91
CA GLU A 96 -10.47 -24.22 -4.69
C GLU A 96 -10.37 -23.47 -6.03
N SER A 97 -11.51 -23.24 -6.69
CA SER A 97 -11.59 -22.47 -7.94
C SER A 97 -11.11 -21.03 -7.78
N ALA A 98 -11.40 -20.38 -6.65
CA ALA A 98 -10.95 -19.03 -6.35
C ALA A 98 -9.46 -19.00 -5.97
N ALA A 99 -8.98 -20.03 -5.24
CA ALA A 99 -7.56 -20.19 -4.96
C ALA A 99 -6.73 -20.37 -6.24
N ARG A 100 -7.21 -21.21 -7.17
CA ARG A 100 -6.63 -21.39 -8.50
C ARG A 100 -6.54 -20.07 -9.27
N THR A 101 -7.65 -19.33 -9.34
CA THR A 101 -7.70 -18.04 -10.03
C THR A 101 -6.72 -17.05 -9.40
N ALA A 102 -6.68 -16.97 -8.08
CA ALA A 102 -5.78 -16.07 -7.38
C ALA A 102 -4.31 -16.39 -7.66
N TRP A 103 -3.93 -17.66 -7.55
CA TRP A 103 -2.57 -18.09 -7.86
C TRP A 103 -2.20 -17.87 -9.33
N SER A 104 -3.12 -18.12 -10.27
CA SER A 104 -2.88 -17.85 -11.68
C SER A 104 -2.62 -16.36 -11.96
N HIS A 105 -3.35 -15.45 -11.31
CA HIS A 105 -3.12 -14.01 -11.44
C HIS A 105 -1.79 -13.57 -10.81
N LEU A 106 -1.48 -14.06 -9.62
CA LEU A 106 -0.19 -13.77 -8.96
C LEU A 106 0.99 -14.26 -9.81
N ALA A 107 0.93 -15.50 -10.30
CA ALA A 107 1.96 -16.09 -11.15
C ALA A 107 2.13 -15.34 -12.49
N ALA A 108 1.05 -14.80 -13.05
CA ALA A 108 1.09 -14.06 -14.30
C ALA A 108 1.72 -12.66 -14.14
N VAL A 109 1.48 -11.99 -13.01
CA VAL A 109 1.82 -10.58 -12.83
C VAL A 109 3.16 -10.38 -12.14
N ALA A 110 3.54 -11.25 -11.19
CA ALA A 110 4.79 -11.08 -10.45
C ALA A 110 6.04 -10.94 -11.34
N PRO A 111 6.21 -11.74 -12.42
CA PRO A 111 7.36 -11.61 -13.31
C PRO A 111 7.34 -10.34 -14.18
N THR A 112 6.17 -9.73 -14.37
CA THR A 112 5.99 -8.59 -15.28
C THR A 112 6.01 -7.23 -14.57
N LEU A 113 6.13 -7.20 -13.23
CA LEU A 113 6.12 -5.96 -12.43
C LEU A 113 7.01 -4.82 -12.99
N PRO A 114 8.25 -5.07 -13.46
CA PRO A 114 9.06 -4.01 -14.05
C PRO A 114 8.42 -3.38 -15.29
N SER A 115 7.90 -4.19 -16.21
CA SER A 115 7.25 -3.71 -17.44
C SER A 115 5.95 -2.93 -17.19
N LEU A 116 5.27 -3.20 -16.07
CA LEU A 116 4.08 -2.45 -15.68
C LEU A 116 4.39 -1.02 -15.22
N SER A 117 5.64 -0.75 -14.81
CA SER A 117 6.10 0.60 -14.49
C SER A 117 6.08 1.47 -15.74
N ASP A 118 6.60 0.94 -16.85
CA ASP A 118 6.60 1.62 -18.15
C ASP A 118 5.18 1.87 -18.66
N GLU A 119 4.27 0.89 -18.55
CA GLU A 119 2.86 1.06 -18.94
C GLU A 119 2.15 2.14 -18.11
N LEU A 120 2.39 2.17 -16.79
CA LEU A 120 1.85 3.20 -15.91
C LEU A 120 2.38 4.57 -16.32
N ASP A 121 3.68 4.66 -16.61
CA ASP A 121 4.31 5.90 -17.00
C ASP A 121 3.75 6.47 -18.31
N GLU A 122 3.58 5.62 -19.32
CA GLU A 122 2.93 5.96 -20.59
C GLU A 122 1.50 6.47 -20.39
N LEU A 123 0.71 5.80 -19.55
CA LEU A 123 -0.66 6.22 -19.23
C LEU A 123 -0.69 7.58 -18.54
N MET A 124 0.33 7.90 -17.73
CA MET A 124 0.40 9.13 -16.93
C MET A 124 1.07 10.31 -17.66
N LEU A 125 1.58 10.11 -18.89
CA LEU A 125 2.17 11.17 -19.72
C LEU A 125 1.35 12.48 -19.75
N PRO A 126 0.00 12.45 -19.90
CA PRO A 126 -0.80 13.68 -19.94
C PRO A 126 -0.81 14.48 -18.62
N TYR A 127 -0.42 13.86 -17.50
CA TYR A 127 -0.50 14.43 -16.16
C TYR A 127 0.89 14.74 -15.55
N ARG A 128 1.99 14.40 -16.23
CA ARG A 128 3.36 14.68 -15.75
C ARG A 128 3.66 16.18 -15.58
N ALA A 129 3.02 17.02 -16.40
CA ALA A 129 3.30 18.45 -16.48
C ALA A 129 2.27 19.35 -15.77
N VAL A 130 1.46 18.80 -14.85
CA VAL A 130 0.46 19.60 -14.12
C VAL A 130 1.18 20.70 -13.31
N SER A 131 1.14 21.92 -13.84
CA SER A 131 1.75 23.11 -13.24
C SER A 131 0.71 23.94 -12.51
N TRP A 132 1.15 24.73 -11.52
CA TRP A 132 0.30 25.67 -10.76
C TRP A 132 -0.53 26.63 -11.63
N GLN A 133 -0.11 26.87 -12.88
CA GLN A 133 -0.72 27.84 -13.80
C GLN A 133 -1.79 27.23 -14.72
N SER A 134 -1.97 25.90 -14.70
CA SER A 134 -2.80 25.16 -15.65
C SER A 134 -4.17 24.74 -15.10
N ALA A 135 -4.61 25.29 -13.97
CA ALA A 135 -5.85 24.90 -13.29
C ALA A 135 -7.13 25.02 -14.16
N GLY A 136 -7.06 25.68 -15.33
CA GLY A 136 -8.14 25.73 -16.32
C GLY A 136 -8.00 24.79 -17.53
N SER A 137 -6.89 24.06 -17.69
CA SER A 137 -6.61 23.29 -18.92
C SER A 137 -6.29 21.80 -18.72
N VAL A 138 -6.23 21.30 -17.48
CA VAL A 138 -6.01 19.87 -17.23
C VAL A 138 -7.25 19.08 -17.64
N LYS A 139 -7.12 18.25 -18.68
CA LYS A 139 -8.19 17.38 -19.16
C LYS A 139 -8.54 16.36 -18.07
N LEU A 140 -9.81 16.35 -17.65
CA LEU A 140 -10.31 15.34 -16.72
C LEU A 140 -10.05 13.93 -17.28
N PRO A 141 -9.63 12.97 -16.43
CA PRO A 141 -9.35 11.62 -16.87
C PRO A 141 -10.61 10.94 -17.40
N SER A 142 -10.49 10.23 -18.51
CA SER A 142 -11.59 9.42 -19.04
C SER A 142 -11.84 8.20 -18.15
N SER A 143 -13.05 7.64 -18.17
CA SER A 143 -13.37 6.43 -17.41
C SER A 143 -12.46 5.25 -17.76
N GLU A 144 -12.05 5.14 -19.04
CA GLU A 144 -11.12 4.09 -19.47
C GLU A 144 -9.70 4.30 -18.91
N LEU A 145 -9.22 5.54 -18.86
CA LEU A 145 -7.95 5.85 -18.21
C LEU A 145 -8.03 5.51 -16.72
N LEU A 146 -9.07 5.97 -16.01
CA LEU A 146 -9.26 5.66 -14.59
C LEU A 146 -9.27 4.16 -14.32
N ARG A 147 -9.96 3.37 -15.17
CA ARG A 147 -10.03 1.91 -15.06
C ARG A 147 -8.65 1.25 -15.25
N LYS A 148 -7.88 1.66 -16.26
CA LYS A 148 -6.53 1.12 -16.51
C LYS A 148 -5.56 1.49 -15.38
N THR A 149 -5.55 2.75 -14.97
CA THR A 149 -4.73 3.22 -13.84
C THR A 149 -5.09 2.47 -12.57
N GLN A 150 -6.38 2.28 -12.28
CA GLN A 150 -6.81 1.53 -11.10
C GLN A 150 -6.32 0.08 -11.10
N ALA A 151 -6.27 -0.58 -12.26
CA ALA A 151 -5.70 -1.92 -12.37
C ALA A 151 -4.18 -1.94 -12.05
N LEU A 152 -3.41 -0.99 -12.59
CA LEU A 152 -1.97 -0.91 -12.34
C LEU A 152 -1.65 -0.50 -10.90
N ILE A 153 -2.33 0.52 -10.38
CA ILE A 153 -2.15 0.97 -8.99
C ILE A 153 -2.64 -0.08 -8.00
N GLY A 154 -3.73 -0.77 -8.30
CA GLY A 154 -4.19 -1.93 -7.53
C GLY A 154 -3.14 -3.04 -7.50
N THR A 155 -2.47 -3.28 -8.64
CA THR A 155 -1.36 -4.24 -8.74
C THR A 155 -0.19 -3.82 -7.86
N PHE A 156 0.37 -2.61 -8.06
CA PHE A 156 1.51 -2.13 -7.28
C PHE A 156 1.22 -2.07 -5.78
N SER A 157 0.05 -1.56 -5.39
CA SER A 157 -0.34 -1.49 -3.97
C SER A 157 -0.52 -2.87 -3.34
N THR A 158 -1.03 -3.85 -4.07
CA THR A 158 -1.15 -5.25 -3.60
C THR A 158 0.22 -5.90 -3.46
N PHE A 159 1.04 -5.83 -4.51
CA PHE A 159 2.36 -6.46 -4.51
C PHE A 159 3.32 -5.83 -3.49
N ALA A 160 3.21 -4.52 -3.22
CA ALA A 160 3.96 -3.89 -2.14
C ALA A 160 3.61 -4.45 -0.75
N VAL A 161 2.33 -4.71 -0.48
CA VAL A 161 1.90 -5.38 0.76
C VAL A 161 2.45 -6.81 0.84
N LEU A 162 2.51 -7.50 -0.31
CA LEU A 162 3.11 -8.84 -0.43
C LEU A 162 4.65 -8.83 -0.44
N GLY A 163 5.30 -7.70 -0.13
CA GLY A 163 6.75 -7.60 0.04
C GLY A 163 7.55 -7.22 -1.22
N PHE A 164 6.89 -6.99 -2.35
CA PHE A 164 7.53 -6.54 -3.59
C PHE A 164 7.67 -5.01 -3.65
N ILE A 165 8.04 -4.39 -2.53
CA ILE A 165 8.15 -2.94 -2.44
C ILE A 165 9.07 -2.34 -3.52
N PRO A 166 10.21 -2.95 -3.91
CA PRO A 166 11.07 -2.43 -5.00
C PRO A 166 10.38 -2.23 -6.35
N SER A 167 9.19 -2.82 -6.58
CA SER A 167 8.42 -2.52 -7.79
C SER A 167 7.86 -1.10 -7.81
N ILE A 168 7.85 -0.39 -6.68
CA ILE A 168 7.46 1.01 -6.57
C ILE A 168 8.72 1.89 -6.65
N ASP A 169 9.28 1.98 -7.85
CA ASP A 169 10.46 2.80 -8.11
C ASP A 169 10.11 4.30 -8.25
N LEU A 170 11.12 5.10 -8.61
CA LEU A 170 10.96 6.54 -8.79
C LEU A 170 10.02 6.86 -9.96
N GLY A 171 10.00 6.01 -11.00
CA GLY A 171 9.11 6.13 -12.14
C GLY A 171 7.66 5.98 -11.73
N VAL A 172 7.33 4.92 -10.99
CA VAL A 172 5.98 4.69 -10.43
C VAL A 172 5.56 5.85 -9.52
N ALA A 173 6.44 6.29 -8.62
CA ALA A 173 6.17 7.41 -7.71
C ALA A 173 5.93 8.73 -8.47
N ALA A 174 6.75 9.03 -9.49
CA ALA A 174 6.59 10.22 -10.31
C ALA A 174 5.30 10.17 -11.14
N ALA A 175 5.03 9.04 -11.80
CA ALA A 175 3.84 8.82 -12.62
C ALA A 175 2.55 9.00 -11.82
N THR A 176 2.53 8.52 -10.58
CA THR A 176 1.37 8.64 -9.69
C THR A 176 1.13 10.05 -9.17
N THR A 177 2.15 10.92 -9.12
CA THR A 177 2.02 12.24 -8.49
C THR A 177 1.05 13.16 -9.24
N GLY A 178 1.17 13.27 -10.58
CA GLY A 178 0.42 14.23 -11.38
C GLY A 178 -1.09 13.96 -11.45
N LEU A 179 -1.48 12.69 -11.62
CA LEU A 179 -2.90 12.32 -11.60
C LEU A 179 -3.48 12.48 -10.19
N LEU A 180 -2.72 12.16 -9.13
CA LEU A 180 -3.19 12.33 -7.75
C LEU A 180 -3.48 13.81 -7.42
N ILE A 181 -2.63 14.72 -7.88
CA ILE A 181 -2.88 16.17 -7.80
C ILE A 181 -4.22 16.52 -8.48
N THR A 182 -4.45 16.01 -9.69
CA THR A 182 -5.69 16.26 -10.45
C THR A 182 -6.93 15.72 -9.71
N LEU A 183 -6.85 14.52 -9.14
CA LEU A 183 -7.96 13.86 -8.45
C LEU A 183 -8.24 14.45 -7.06
N THR A 184 -7.26 15.08 -6.43
CA THR A 184 -7.40 15.72 -5.12
C THR A 184 -7.78 17.20 -5.20
N ASP A 185 -7.85 17.78 -6.41
CA ASP A 185 -8.31 19.15 -6.61
C ASP A 185 -9.83 19.28 -6.35
N PRO A 186 -10.25 20.06 -5.33
CA PRO A 186 -11.67 20.22 -4.99
C PRO A 186 -12.55 20.66 -6.16
N HIS A 187 -12.01 21.45 -7.10
CA HIS A 187 -12.78 22.01 -8.22
C HIS A 187 -13.27 20.92 -9.19
N ASN A 188 -12.58 19.77 -9.25
CA ASN A 188 -12.92 18.68 -10.17
C ASN A 188 -14.00 17.74 -9.61
N TRP A 189 -14.32 17.82 -8.32
CA TRP A 189 -15.19 16.83 -7.65
C TRP A 189 -16.64 16.86 -8.09
N ALA A 190 -17.13 18.00 -8.59
CA ALA A 190 -18.46 18.06 -9.21
C ALA A 190 -18.56 17.12 -10.42
N SER A 191 -17.49 17.01 -11.21
CA SER A 191 -17.42 16.17 -12.40
C SER A 191 -17.24 14.69 -12.08
N TYR A 192 -16.83 14.36 -10.86
CA TYR A 192 -16.54 13.00 -10.41
C TYR A 192 -17.71 12.27 -9.76
N ILE A 193 -18.86 12.93 -9.59
CA ILE A 193 -19.98 12.41 -8.80
C ILE A 193 -20.46 11.00 -9.25
N HIS A 194 -20.40 10.71 -10.54
CA HIS A 194 -20.84 9.44 -11.13
C HIS A 194 -19.84 8.28 -10.96
N VAL A 195 -18.59 8.58 -10.61
CA VAL A 195 -17.49 7.61 -10.47
C VAL A 195 -16.85 7.66 -9.08
N LEU A 196 -17.52 8.29 -8.11
CA LEU A 196 -17.02 8.47 -6.73
C LEU A 196 -16.49 7.19 -6.07
N PRO A 197 -17.17 6.03 -6.14
CA PRO A 197 -16.64 4.82 -5.51
C PRO A 197 -15.28 4.41 -6.08
N GLN A 198 -15.09 4.54 -7.40
CA GLN A 198 -13.84 4.19 -8.08
C GLN A 198 -12.73 5.19 -7.72
N ILE A 199 -13.05 6.49 -7.72
CA ILE A 199 -12.08 7.54 -7.40
C ILE A 199 -11.61 7.47 -5.94
N ASN A 200 -12.53 7.29 -5.00
CA ASN A 200 -12.17 7.21 -3.57
C ASN A 200 -11.14 6.11 -3.31
N ARG A 201 -11.26 4.99 -4.03
CA ARG A 201 -10.35 3.83 -3.93
C ARG A 201 -9.01 4.12 -4.59
N LEU A 202 -9.05 4.57 -5.85
CA LEU A 202 -7.87 4.88 -6.63
C LEU A 202 -6.97 5.89 -5.91
N VAL A 203 -7.55 7.00 -5.46
CA VAL A 203 -6.81 8.09 -4.79
C VAL A 203 -6.09 7.59 -3.53
N ARG A 204 -6.74 6.74 -2.73
CA ARG A 204 -6.12 6.16 -1.52
C ARG A 204 -4.98 5.20 -1.84
N GLN A 205 -5.18 4.25 -2.76
CA GLN A 205 -4.13 3.32 -3.15
C GLN A 205 -2.94 4.05 -3.81
N GLN A 206 -3.24 5.08 -4.61
CA GLN A 206 -2.23 5.92 -5.24
C GLN A 206 -1.44 6.73 -4.21
N ALA A 207 -2.09 7.29 -3.18
CA ALA A 207 -1.41 7.94 -2.07
C ALA A 207 -0.51 6.96 -1.29
N PHE A 208 -0.96 5.72 -1.08
CA PHE A 208 -0.15 4.67 -0.45
C PHE A 208 1.08 4.29 -1.29
N VAL A 209 0.90 4.06 -2.59
CA VAL A 209 2.00 3.78 -3.53
C VAL A 209 2.99 4.94 -3.55
N LEU A 210 2.51 6.18 -3.64
CA LEU A 210 3.37 7.36 -3.63
C LEU A 210 4.17 7.50 -2.33
N ALA A 211 3.54 7.25 -1.17
CA ALA A 211 4.19 7.31 0.13
C ALA A 211 5.32 6.27 0.23
N LEU A 212 5.07 5.02 -0.18
CA LEU A 212 6.10 3.99 -0.25
C LEU A 212 7.23 4.34 -1.22
N GLY A 213 6.88 4.84 -2.40
CA GLY A 213 7.84 5.28 -3.42
C GLY A 213 8.76 6.38 -2.89
N LEU A 214 8.25 7.38 -2.18
CA LEU A 214 9.07 8.43 -1.55
C LEU A 214 9.90 7.92 -0.37
N LEU A 215 9.47 6.85 0.31
CA LEU A 215 10.30 6.23 1.32
C LEU A 215 11.45 5.42 0.71
N GLN A 216 11.30 4.89 -0.51
CA GLN A 216 12.38 4.19 -1.22
C GLN A 216 13.30 5.14 -1.99
N THR A 217 12.75 6.14 -2.65
CA THR A 217 13.41 6.89 -3.73
C THR A 217 13.75 8.33 -3.33
N GLN A 218 14.42 9.07 -4.21
CA GLN A 218 14.86 10.44 -3.96
C GLN A 218 13.69 11.46 -3.96
N VAL A 219 14.04 12.71 -3.69
CA VAL A 219 13.12 13.85 -3.60
C VAL A 219 12.42 14.10 -4.94
N LEU A 220 11.08 13.94 -4.98
CA LEU A 220 10.27 14.34 -6.13
C LEU A 220 10.14 15.86 -6.25
N ASN A 221 10.22 16.39 -7.46
CA ASN A 221 9.89 17.78 -7.76
C ASN A 221 8.35 17.97 -7.78
N ASN A 222 7.85 19.17 -7.49
CA ASN A 222 6.44 19.59 -7.62
C ASN A 222 5.44 19.20 -6.50
N LEU A 223 5.90 18.78 -5.32
CA LEU A 223 4.98 18.47 -4.21
C LEU A 223 4.33 19.71 -3.55
N GLY A 224 4.74 20.92 -3.92
CA GLY A 224 4.09 22.15 -3.43
C GLY A 224 2.60 22.22 -3.78
N ILE A 225 2.18 21.75 -4.96
CA ILE A 225 0.76 21.74 -5.37
C ILE A 225 -0.02 20.77 -4.48
N MET A 226 0.58 19.61 -4.20
CA MET A 226 -0.01 18.61 -3.32
C MET A 226 -0.16 19.12 -1.88
N ALA A 227 0.81 19.88 -1.37
CA ALA A 227 0.69 20.57 -0.08
C ALA A 227 -0.48 21.56 -0.07
N TYR A 228 -0.69 22.30 -1.15
CA TYR A 228 -1.85 23.20 -1.29
C TYR A 228 -3.17 22.43 -1.26
N HIS A 229 -3.33 21.36 -2.05
CA HIS A 229 -4.56 20.54 -2.03
C HIS A 229 -4.79 19.87 -0.67
N LEU A 230 -3.74 19.36 -0.02
CA LEU A 230 -3.85 18.81 1.33
C LEU A 230 -4.35 19.86 2.32
N SER A 231 -3.86 21.10 2.23
CA SER A 231 -4.36 22.17 3.10
C SER A 231 -5.86 22.42 2.91
N LYS A 232 -6.36 22.32 1.67
CA LYS A 232 -7.80 22.41 1.37
C LYS A 232 -8.57 21.21 1.92
N MET A 233 -8.03 20.00 1.82
CA MET A 233 -8.60 18.79 2.44
C MET A 233 -8.68 18.92 3.97
N ALA A 234 -7.70 19.58 4.59
CA ALA A 234 -7.61 19.78 6.03
C ALA A 234 -8.51 20.94 6.52
N THR A 235 -8.77 21.96 5.70
CA THR A 235 -9.68 23.05 6.05
C THR A 235 -11.15 22.63 5.94
N TRP A 236 -11.95 22.97 6.96
CA TRP A 236 -13.34 22.51 7.05
C TRP A 236 -14.31 23.26 6.13
N ASP A 237 -13.93 24.45 5.62
CA ASP A 237 -14.84 25.43 5.01
C ASP A 237 -15.31 25.18 3.57
N ASP A 238 -14.99 24.04 2.95
CA ASP A 238 -15.46 23.78 1.58
C ASP A 238 -16.98 23.50 1.51
N THR A 239 -17.68 24.35 0.77
CA THR A 239 -19.13 24.29 0.47
C THR A 239 -19.51 23.21 -0.56
N HIS A 240 -18.53 22.53 -1.16
CA HIS A 240 -18.78 21.46 -2.15
C HIS A 240 -19.19 20.16 -1.46
N THR A 241 -20.46 19.77 -1.60
CA THR A 241 -21.04 18.61 -0.89
C THR A 241 -20.34 17.28 -1.18
N ALA A 242 -19.94 17.01 -2.43
CA ALA A 242 -19.28 15.75 -2.81
C ALA A 242 -17.86 15.64 -2.24
N PHE A 243 -17.04 16.69 -2.39
CA PHE A 243 -15.69 16.75 -1.82
C PHE A 243 -15.74 16.73 -0.29
N HIS A 244 -16.68 17.46 0.31
CA HIS A 244 -16.92 17.42 1.76
C HIS A 244 -17.26 16.00 2.24
N ARG A 245 -18.13 15.27 1.53
CA ARG A 245 -18.44 13.87 1.85
C ARG A 245 -17.20 12.98 1.78
N PHE A 246 -16.35 13.14 0.77
CA PHE A 246 -15.10 12.40 0.67
C PHE A 246 -14.13 12.72 1.79
N LYS A 247 -13.79 14.00 2.01
CA LYS A 247 -12.82 14.40 3.04
C LYS A 247 -13.24 13.97 4.45
N THR A 248 -14.55 13.88 4.70
CA THR A 248 -15.10 13.41 5.98
C THR A 248 -15.28 11.89 6.07
N SER A 249 -15.20 11.16 4.95
CA SER A 249 -15.26 9.70 4.94
C SER A 249 -13.93 9.08 5.40
N TRP A 250 -13.96 7.77 5.66
CA TRP A 250 -12.75 7.03 6.02
C TRP A 250 -11.72 7.06 4.88
N GLU A 251 -12.17 6.92 3.64
CA GLU A 251 -11.35 6.96 2.42
C GLU A 251 -10.59 8.29 2.29
N GLY A 252 -11.27 9.43 2.46
CA GLY A 252 -10.64 10.74 2.36
C GLY A 252 -9.68 11.04 3.51
N ARG A 253 -10.01 10.61 4.73
CA ARG A 253 -9.13 10.73 5.90
C ARG A 253 -7.84 9.93 5.75
N GLN A 254 -7.96 8.67 5.31
CA GLN A 254 -6.80 7.82 5.00
C GLN A 254 -5.95 8.42 3.89
N THR A 255 -6.59 8.94 2.84
CA THR A 255 -5.90 9.63 1.76
C THR A 255 -5.12 10.84 2.29
N ALA A 256 -5.76 11.71 3.07
CA ALA A 256 -5.11 12.90 3.64
C ALA A 256 -3.92 12.53 4.53
N ALA A 257 -4.07 11.51 5.39
CA ALA A 257 -2.99 11.04 6.25
C ALA A 257 -1.80 10.46 5.45
N LEU A 258 -2.06 9.67 4.40
CA LEU A 258 -1.01 9.18 3.49
C LEU A 258 -0.33 10.33 2.74
N LEU A 259 -1.08 11.35 2.31
CA LEU A 259 -0.52 12.55 1.69
C LEU A 259 0.34 13.38 2.66
N VAL A 260 -0.03 13.46 3.94
CA VAL A 260 0.85 14.04 4.97
C VAL A 260 2.18 13.29 5.02
N GLN A 261 2.16 11.95 4.96
CA GLN A 261 3.36 11.12 4.98
C GLN A 261 4.23 11.33 3.73
N VAL A 262 3.61 11.46 2.56
CA VAL A 262 4.28 11.85 1.30
C VAL A 262 5.04 13.17 1.48
N LEU A 263 4.35 14.21 1.97
CA LEU A 263 4.94 15.54 2.10
C LEU A 263 6.02 15.60 3.18
N LEU A 264 5.82 14.95 4.33
CA LEU A 264 6.82 14.89 5.39
C LEU A 264 8.03 14.06 4.96
N ALA A 265 7.86 12.93 4.27
CA ALA A 265 8.98 12.17 3.72
C ALA A 265 9.83 13.01 2.77
N HIS A 266 9.18 13.78 1.88
CA HIS A 266 9.86 14.71 0.99
C HIS A 266 10.58 15.83 1.74
N LEU A 267 9.91 16.50 2.68
CA LEU A 267 10.49 17.61 3.46
C LEU A 267 11.68 17.14 4.29
N LEU A 268 11.60 15.95 4.90
CA LEU A 268 12.69 15.39 5.68
C LEU A 268 13.89 15.05 4.80
N ARG A 269 13.66 14.45 3.62
CA ARG A 269 14.74 14.15 2.66
C ARG A 269 15.40 15.41 2.10
N SER A 270 14.64 16.47 1.84
CA SER A 270 15.20 17.73 1.35
C SER A 270 15.96 18.49 2.44
N SER A 271 15.48 18.45 3.68
CA SER A 271 16.08 19.16 4.82
C SER A 271 17.32 18.44 5.39
N PHE A 272 17.33 17.11 5.34
CA PHE A 272 18.42 16.28 5.85
C PHE A 272 19.18 15.55 4.74
N SER A 273 19.38 16.20 3.58
CA SER A 273 20.01 15.59 2.41
C SER A 273 21.43 15.05 2.66
N ALA A 274 22.12 15.53 3.69
CA ALA A 274 23.43 15.05 4.12
C ALA A 274 23.39 13.83 5.06
N ARG A 275 22.22 13.46 5.60
CA ARG A 275 22.04 12.31 6.49
C ARG A 275 21.41 11.14 5.73
N PRO A 276 21.74 9.88 6.07
CA PRO A 276 21.06 8.74 5.47
C PRO A 276 19.61 8.65 5.97
N ALA A 277 18.66 8.38 5.07
CA ALA A 277 17.23 8.31 5.38
C ALA A 277 16.90 7.31 6.51
N SER A 278 17.72 6.27 6.67
CA SER A 278 17.62 5.29 7.77
C SER A 278 17.62 5.90 9.17
N GLU A 279 18.21 7.09 9.35
CA GLU A 279 18.30 7.76 10.65
C GLU A 279 17.02 8.51 11.04
N TYR A 280 16.13 8.81 10.10
CA TYR A 280 15.00 9.72 10.33
C TYR A 280 13.72 9.36 9.58
N LEU A 281 13.68 8.27 8.83
CA LEU A 281 12.49 7.76 8.15
C LEU A 281 12.35 6.24 8.37
N PRO A 282 11.12 5.71 8.36
CA PRO A 282 10.91 4.28 8.34
C PRO A 282 11.42 3.69 7.02
N SER A 283 12.00 2.50 7.11
CA SER A 283 12.40 1.70 5.97
C SER A 283 11.20 0.92 5.44
N PRO A 284 10.87 1.04 4.14
CA PRO A 284 9.80 0.24 3.57
C PRO A 284 10.00 -1.26 3.78
N ARG A 285 11.25 -1.74 3.71
CA ARG A 285 11.59 -3.18 3.88
C ARG A 285 11.28 -3.71 5.28
N LYS A 286 11.15 -2.85 6.29
CA LYS A 286 10.86 -3.25 7.67
C LYS A 286 9.39 -3.10 8.05
N LEU A 287 8.54 -2.60 7.15
CA LEU A 287 7.12 -2.46 7.41
C LEU A 287 6.45 -3.85 7.49
N PRO A 288 5.66 -4.15 8.55
CA PRO A 288 5.05 -5.47 8.74
C PRO A 288 3.75 -5.65 7.93
N LEU A 289 3.72 -5.20 6.66
CA LEU A 289 2.48 -5.06 5.87
C LEU A 289 1.66 -6.34 5.71
N ALA A 290 2.28 -7.52 5.64
CA ALA A 290 1.59 -8.80 5.45
C ALA A 290 1.31 -9.61 6.74
N MET A 291 1.61 -9.07 7.93
CA MET A 291 1.58 -9.84 9.20
C MET A 291 0.22 -9.86 9.91
N VAL A 292 -0.85 -9.46 9.23
CA VAL A 292 -2.14 -9.28 9.88
C VAL A 292 -2.96 -10.57 9.82
N GLN A 293 -3.47 -11.02 10.97
CA GLN A 293 -4.36 -12.18 11.07
C GLN A 293 -5.83 -11.76 11.29
N ASP A 294 -6.76 -12.58 10.80
CA ASP A 294 -8.18 -12.46 11.10
C ASP A 294 -8.52 -13.05 12.47
N GLU A 295 -9.80 -13.00 12.86
CA GLU A 295 -10.28 -13.53 14.15
C GLU A 295 -10.20 -15.07 14.24
N VAL A 296 -10.10 -15.75 13.10
CA VAL A 296 -10.01 -17.21 12.95
C VAL A 296 -8.55 -17.66 12.77
N GLY A 297 -7.59 -16.72 12.84
CA GLY A 297 -6.15 -16.98 12.65
C GLY A 297 -5.70 -17.06 11.18
N GLY A 298 -6.58 -16.78 10.21
CA GLY A 298 -6.25 -16.71 8.80
C GLY A 298 -5.46 -15.45 8.46
N ALA A 299 -4.50 -15.52 7.53
CA ALA A 299 -3.77 -14.33 7.10
C ALA A 299 -4.68 -13.39 6.28
N VAL A 300 -4.75 -12.13 6.68
CA VAL A 300 -5.44 -11.08 5.92
C VAL A 300 -4.42 -10.43 5.00
N VAL A 301 -4.46 -10.80 3.72
CA VAL A 301 -3.64 -10.19 2.68
C VAL A 301 -4.49 -9.78 1.48
N PRO A 302 -4.09 -8.70 0.76
CA PRO A 302 -4.74 -8.34 -0.48
C PRO A 302 -4.50 -9.43 -1.51
N LEU A 303 -5.58 -9.98 -2.06
CA LEU A 303 -5.57 -11.03 -3.07
C LEU A 303 -6.43 -10.58 -4.27
N PRO A 304 -6.07 -10.95 -5.49
CA PRO A 304 -6.90 -10.65 -6.67
C PRO A 304 -8.31 -11.21 -6.47
N ASP A 305 -9.31 -10.47 -6.92
CA ASP A 305 -10.69 -10.92 -6.82
C ASP A 305 -11.00 -11.96 -7.90
N PRO A 306 -11.94 -12.89 -7.64
CA PRO A 306 -12.42 -13.79 -8.66
C PRO A 306 -13.22 -13.00 -9.70
N LEU A 307 -12.59 -12.67 -10.83
CA LEU A 307 -13.26 -12.01 -11.95
C LEU A 307 -14.05 -13.00 -12.80
N SER A 308 -15.06 -12.50 -13.52
CA SER A 308 -15.73 -13.28 -14.56
C SER A 308 -14.74 -13.61 -15.70
N PRO A 309 -14.92 -14.73 -16.43
CA PRO A 309 -14.03 -15.12 -17.54
C PRO A 309 -13.81 -14.00 -18.58
N ASP A 310 -14.85 -13.23 -18.89
CA ASP A 310 -14.79 -12.09 -19.83
C ASP A 310 -13.93 -10.93 -19.32
N GLN A 311 -13.78 -10.79 -17.99
CA GLN A 311 -12.93 -9.78 -17.37
C GLN A 311 -11.49 -10.31 -17.13
N ALA A 312 -11.34 -11.63 -17.03
CA ALA A 312 -10.06 -12.32 -16.83
C ALA A 312 -9.13 -12.26 -18.06
N GLU A 313 -9.67 -11.96 -19.26
CA GLU A 313 -8.88 -11.69 -20.47
C GLU A 313 -7.85 -10.58 -20.27
N ARG A 314 -8.10 -9.65 -19.34
CA ARG A 314 -7.17 -8.57 -18.98
C ARG A 314 -6.63 -8.81 -17.57
N ARG A 315 -5.81 -9.83 -17.35
CA ARG A 315 -5.28 -10.29 -16.05
C ARG A 315 -4.94 -9.20 -15.01
N LEU A 316 -4.50 -8.01 -15.42
CA LEU A 316 -4.26 -6.84 -14.56
C LEU A 316 -5.53 -6.27 -13.89
N THR A 317 -6.70 -6.40 -14.51
CA THR A 317 -7.98 -5.97 -13.93
C THR A 317 -8.36 -6.77 -12.69
N ALA A 318 -7.77 -7.94 -12.45
CA ALA A 318 -8.02 -8.74 -11.24
C ALA A 318 -7.57 -8.05 -9.96
N PHE A 319 -6.65 -7.09 -10.08
CA PHE A 319 -6.19 -6.24 -8.99
C PHE A 319 -6.91 -4.88 -8.96
N SER A 320 -7.78 -4.60 -9.95
CA SER A 320 -8.53 -3.33 -10.01
C SER A 320 -9.67 -3.29 -8.99
N SER A 321 -10.22 -4.46 -8.63
CA SER A 321 -11.26 -4.56 -7.63
C SER A 321 -10.62 -4.62 -6.24
N THR A 322 -11.02 -3.67 -5.40
CA THR A 322 -10.30 -3.29 -4.17
C THR A 322 -10.85 -3.95 -2.92
N GLY A 323 -11.76 -4.93 -3.05
CA GLY A 323 -12.44 -5.51 -1.89
C GLY A 323 -11.45 -6.09 -0.87
N SER A 324 -10.51 -6.90 -1.37
CA SER A 324 -9.48 -7.51 -0.55
C SER A 324 -8.47 -6.50 0.01
N TRP A 325 -8.04 -5.51 -0.80
CA TRP A 325 -7.10 -4.47 -0.36
C TRP A 325 -7.71 -3.55 0.69
N ASP A 326 -8.97 -3.15 0.53
CA ASP A 326 -9.69 -2.32 1.49
C ASP A 326 -9.92 -3.07 2.80
N HIS A 327 -10.25 -4.35 2.72
CA HIS A 327 -10.38 -5.22 3.88
C HIS A 327 -9.05 -5.34 4.63
N TRP A 328 -7.95 -5.59 3.91
CA TRP A 328 -6.60 -5.59 4.48
C TRP A 328 -6.27 -4.26 5.17
N ASN A 329 -6.41 -3.13 4.47
CA ASN A 329 -6.03 -1.83 5.02
C ASN A 329 -6.82 -1.53 6.32
N ARG A 330 -8.14 -1.74 6.32
CA ARG A 330 -8.97 -1.54 7.52
C ARG A 330 -8.54 -2.44 8.67
N ARG A 331 -8.23 -3.71 8.41
CA ARG A 331 -7.80 -4.66 9.43
C ARG A 331 -6.40 -4.34 9.97
N TYR A 332 -5.46 -4.01 9.07
CA TYR A 332 -4.10 -3.58 9.41
C TYR A 332 -4.14 -2.36 10.31
N VAL A 333 -4.86 -1.32 9.89
CA VAL A 333 -4.99 -0.09 10.67
C VAL A 333 -5.62 -0.37 12.03
N ARG A 334 -6.69 -1.20 12.10
CA ARG A 334 -7.29 -1.60 13.38
C ARG A 334 -6.29 -2.30 14.31
N HIS A 335 -5.50 -3.21 13.76
CA HIS A 335 -4.47 -3.91 14.50
C HIS A 335 -3.39 -2.95 15.02
N LEU A 336 -2.98 -1.97 14.21
CA LEU A 336 -2.04 -0.94 14.62
C LEU A 336 -2.57 -0.07 15.77
N VAL A 337 -3.89 0.21 15.82
CA VAL A 337 -4.51 0.88 16.97
C VAL A 337 -4.44 0.01 18.23
N GLN A 338 -4.69 -1.30 18.10
CA GLN A 338 -4.65 -2.24 19.22
C GLN A 338 -3.24 -2.40 19.79
N GLU A 339 -2.21 -2.38 18.94
CA GLU A 339 -0.80 -2.49 19.31
C GLU A 339 -0.12 -1.11 19.54
N MET A 340 -0.90 -0.09 19.84
CA MET A 340 -0.36 1.27 19.98
C MET A 340 0.60 1.42 21.17
N GLU A 341 0.33 0.70 22.26
CA GLU A 341 1.20 0.67 23.45
C GLU A 341 2.49 -0.14 23.22
N ASP A 342 2.53 -0.96 22.17
CA ASP A 342 3.66 -1.85 21.91
C ASP A 342 4.83 -1.12 21.25
N GLY A 343 5.93 -1.05 22.00
CA GLY A 343 7.21 -0.56 21.52
C GLY A 343 7.41 0.94 21.71
N GLU A 344 8.33 1.49 20.92
CA GLU A 344 8.68 2.91 20.94
C GLU A 344 8.33 3.53 19.59
N TRP A 345 7.77 4.73 19.63
CA TRP A 345 7.40 5.51 18.46
C TRP A 345 8.34 6.71 18.27
N TYR A 346 8.54 7.07 17.01
CA TYR A 346 9.35 8.18 16.51
C TYR A 346 8.49 9.05 15.62
N GLY A 347 8.85 10.32 15.42
CA GLY A 347 8.12 11.12 14.45
C GLY A 347 8.65 12.52 14.23
N TYR A 348 7.82 13.32 13.58
CA TYR A 348 8.01 14.76 13.38
C TYR A 348 6.68 15.49 13.52
N PHE A 349 6.76 16.71 14.04
CA PHE A 349 5.65 17.66 14.10
C PHE A 349 6.12 18.98 13.49
N THR A 350 5.26 19.64 12.72
CA THR A 350 5.48 20.98 12.21
C THR A 350 4.45 21.93 12.80
N TRP A 351 4.82 23.21 12.94
CA TRP A 351 3.98 24.26 13.52
C TRP A 351 3.24 25.06 12.45
N ASP A 352 3.94 25.44 11.38
CA ASP A 352 3.40 26.23 10.28
C ASP A 352 3.96 25.71 8.96
N THR A 353 3.06 25.39 8.03
CA THR A 353 3.39 24.90 6.68
C THR A 353 3.23 25.98 5.62
N ALA A 354 2.79 27.20 6.00
CA ALA A 354 2.48 28.32 5.10
C ALA A 354 3.64 28.76 4.19
N ARG A 355 4.85 28.23 4.36
CA ARG A 355 6.01 28.59 3.54
C ARG A 355 6.71 27.44 2.81
N ASN A 356 6.31 26.18 2.97
CA ASN A 356 7.08 25.05 2.40
C ASN A 356 8.59 25.14 2.68
N GLN A 357 8.99 25.74 3.81
CA GLN A 357 10.39 26.00 4.14
C GLN A 357 10.88 24.97 5.15
N ALA A 358 11.99 24.32 4.82
CA ALA A 358 12.74 23.38 5.64
C ALA A 358 13.16 23.93 7.02
N THR A 359 13.20 25.26 7.18
CA THR A 359 13.72 25.96 8.36
C THR A 359 12.94 25.71 9.66
N PHE A 360 11.77 25.06 9.61
CA PHE A 360 10.95 24.76 10.78
C PHE A 360 10.99 23.30 11.25
N LEU A 361 11.72 22.42 10.56
CA LEU A 361 11.99 21.10 11.09
C LEU A 361 13.06 21.24 12.18
N GLU A 362 12.70 20.95 13.44
CA GLU A 362 13.69 20.89 14.52
C GLU A 362 14.82 19.91 14.14
N ASN A 363 16.03 20.12 14.66
CA ASN A 363 17.29 19.48 14.22
C ASN A 363 17.35 17.93 14.28
N GLY A 364 16.26 17.25 14.67
CA GLY A 364 16.15 15.81 14.76
C GLY A 364 14.70 15.34 14.94
N PRO A 365 14.45 14.03 14.83
CA PRO A 365 13.14 13.45 15.10
C PRO A 365 12.79 13.63 16.58
N ILE A 366 11.50 13.57 16.87
CA ILE A 366 11.05 13.32 18.23
C ILE A 366 11.09 11.83 18.54
N GLU A 367 11.54 11.52 19.75
CA GLU A 367 11.92 10.18 20.18
C GLU A 367 11.23 9.81 21.49
N ASN A 368 11.37 8.54 21.89
CA ASN A 368 10.88 8.03 23.16
C ASN A 368 9.37 8.23 23.37
N ILE A 369 8.59 8.17 22.29
CA ILE A 369 7.14 8.24 22.39
C ILE A 369 6.66 6.83 22.76
N ARG A 370 6.22 6.65 24.01
CA ARG A 370 5.65 5.39 24.50
C ARG A 370 4.24 5.66 24.97
N PHE A 371 3.29 5.25 24.14
CA PHE A 371 1.88 5.44 24.45
C PHE A 371 1.43 4.48 25.54
N ARG A 372 0.51 4.97 26.37
CA ARG A 372 -0.21 4.21 27.38
C ARG A 372 -1.67 4.61 27.32
N PHE A 373 -2.57 3.64 27.36
CA PHE A 373 -3.99 3.89 27.49
C PHE A 373 -4.32 4.29 28.93
N GLY A 374 -5.10 5.36 29.07
CA GLY A 374 -5.61 5.82 30.35
C GLY A 374 -6.72 4.89 30.87
N ALA A 375 -7.02 5.00 32.16
CA ALA A 375 -8.04 4.18 32.81
C ALA A 375 -9.48 4.57 32.44
N LYS A 376 -9.68 5.67 31.71
CA LYS A 376 -10.99 6.21 31.36
C LYS A 376 -11.33 5.91 29.91
N GLU A 377 -12.36 5.10 29.73
CA GLU A 377 -13.13 5.07 28.48
C GLU A 377 -14.17 6.20 28.56
N SER A 378 -14.09 7.15 27.63
CA SER A 378 -15.04 8.25 27.54
C SER A 378 -16.38 7.74 26.99
N ALA A 379 -17.47 8.45 27.28
CA ALA A 379 -18.84 8.07 26.89
C ALA A 379 -19.08 7.94 25.36
N GLY A 380 -18.06 8.20 24.53
CA GLY A 380 -18.09 8.08 23.07
C GLY A 380 -17.28 6.92 22.50
N GLY A 381 -16.80 5.96 23.30
CA GLY A 381 -15.95 4.87 22.80
C GLY A 381 -14.53 5.32 22.42
N THR A 382 -14.11 6.47 22.96
CA THR A 382 -12.73 6.94 22.88
C THR A 382 -11.97 6.53 24.13
N ILE A 383 -10.69 6.20 23.96
CA ILE A 383 -9.78 5.79 25.03
C ILE A 383 -8.74 6.90 25.20
N GLU A 384 -8.54 7.35 26.43
CA GLU A 384 -7.48 8.29 26.76
C GLU A 384 -6.11 7.70 26.39
N VAL A 385 -5.21 8.51 25.84
CA VAL A 385 -3.84 8.10 25.50
C VAL A 385 -2.83 9.12 26.02
N ILE A 386 -1.77 8.61 26.65
CA ILE A 386 -0.75 9.41 27.31
C ILE A 386 0.63 8.92 26.88
N ALA A 387 1.52 9.83 26.49
CA ALA A 387 2.96 9.59 26.39
C ALA A 387 3.70 10.74 27.09
N ASP A 388 4.35 10.42 28.20
CA ASP A 388 5.14 11.36 29.00
C ASP A 388 6.63 11.15 28.77
N ASN A 389 7.43 12.17 29.06
CA ASN A 389 8.89 12.14 28.88
C ASN A 389 9.32 11.83 27.44
N CYS A 390 8.51 12.26 26.46
CA CYS A 390 8.89 12.28 25.06
C CYS A 390 10.04 13.27 24.88
N LYS A 391 10.92 13.02 23.92
CA LYS A 391 12.14 13.80 23.73
C LYS A 391 12.13 14.51 22.38
N GLU A 392 12.36 15.82 22.40
CA GLU A 392 12.60 16.64 21.22
C GLU A 392 13.91 17.43 21.36
N PRO A 393 14.50 17.96 20.28
CA PRO A 393 15.73 18.74 20.35
C PRO A 393 15.69 19.89 21.37
N SER A 394 14.51 20.47 21.62
CA SER A 394 14.34 21.57 22.56
C SER A 394 14.11 21.15 24.02
N GLY A 395 13.88 19.87 24.31
CA GLY A 395 13.70 19.35 25.67
C GLY A 395 12.70 18.19 25.77
N LEU A 396 12.20 17.97 26.99
CA LEU A 396 11.15 16.98 27.25
C LEU A 396 9.77 17.57 27.00
N PHE A 397 8.89 16.78 26.39
CA PHE A 397 7.50 17.16 26.11
C PHE A 397 6.56 16.01 26.47
N ALA A 398 5.26 16.29 26.46
CA ALA A 398 4.22 15.28 26.68
C ALA A 398 3.16 15.30 25.57
N LEU A 399 2.57 14.15 25.28
CA LEU A 399 1.44 13.96 24.38
C LEU A 399 0.27 13.37 25.14
N HIS A 400 -0.80 14.13 25.31
CA HIS A 400 -2.01 13.68 26.00
C HIS A 400 -3.18 13.77 25.04
N GLY A 401 -4.08 12.79 25.01
CA GLY A 401 -5.10 12.78 23.97
C GLY A 401 -6.11 11.66 24.08
N GLU A 402 -6.80 11.41 22.98
CA GLU A 402 -7.80 10.36 22.86
C GLU A 402 -7.68 9.63 21.52
N VAL A 403 -7.91 8.32 21.56
CA VAL A 403 -8.00 7.43 20.40
C VAL A 403 -9.44 6.98 20.22
N ASP A 404 -9.96 7.12 19.01
CA ASP A 404 -11.24 6.54 18.60
C ASP A 404 -10.97 5.21 17.87
N MET A 405 -11.29 4.10 18.54
CA MET A 405 -11.07 2.74 18.02
C MET A 405 -11.92 2.45 16.78
N SER A 406 -13.10 3.07 16.69
CA SER A 406 -14.06 2.85 15.60
C SER A 406 -13.68 3.63 14.34
N LEU A 407 -13.29 4.89 14.51
CA LEU A 407 -12.88 5.79 13.45
C LEU A 407 -11.42 5.62 13.06
N GLN A 408 -10.64 4.88 13.87
CA GLN A 408 -9.19 4.70 13.69
C GLN A 408 -8.49 6.06 13.61
N SER A 409 -8.87 6.95 14.52
CA SER A 409 -8.38 8.33 14.57
C SER A 409 -7.85 8.66 15.95
N ILE A 410 -7.01 9.68 16.01
CA ILE A 410 -6.40 10.14 17.25
C ILE A 410 -6.41 11.66 17.32
N VAL A 411 -6.64 12.18 18.52
CA VAL A 411 -6.45 13.59 18.85
C VAL A 411 -5.34 13.65 19.90
N LEU A 412 -4.29 14.40 19.63
CA LEU A 412 -3.13 14.57 20.52
C LEU A 412 -2.94 16.03 20.87
N LYS A 413 -2.79 16.31 22.15
CA LYS A 413 -2.35 17.57 22.70
C LYS A 413 -0.86 17.46 23.05
N LYS A 414 -0.02 18.17 22.29
CA LYS A 414 1.42 18.28 22.55
C LYS A 414 1.68 19.46 23.47
N THR A 415 2.28 19.20 24.62
CA THR A 415 2.73 20.23 25.56
C THR A 415 4.25 20.33 25.48
N SER A 416 4.75 21.42 24.89
CA SER A 416 6.18 21.64 24.66
C SER A 416 6.95 21.83 25.97
N PRO A 417 8.30 21.75 25.95
CA PRO A 417 9.15 22.02 27.12
C PRO A 417 8.92 23.42 27.72
N ARG A 418 8.38 24.35 26.93
CA ARG A 418 8.04 25.73 27.34
C ARG A 418 6.59 25.88 27.82
N GLY A 419 5.83 24.79 27.89
CA GLY A 419 4.41 24.79 28.26
C GLY A 419 3.46 25.27 27.17
N VAL A 420 3.92 25.36 25.91
CA VAL A 420 3.05 25.73 24.77
C VAL A 420 2.29 24.49 24.32
N GLU A 421 0.98 24.63 24.17
CA GLU A 421 0.08 23.54 23.86
C GLU A 421 -0.42 23.59 22.42
N CYS A 422 -0.38 22.45 21.72
CA CYS A 422 -0.88 22.28 20.36
C CYS A 422 -1.77 21.07 20.23
N ASN A 423 -2.87 21.22 19.52
CA ASN A 423 -3.78 20.14 19.25
C ASN A 423 -3.56 19.61 17.84
N TYR A 424 -3.35 18.31 17.73
CA TYR A 424 -3.17 17.57 16.49
C TYR A 424 -4.29 16.56 16.35
N ARG A 425 -4.71 16.34 15.11
CA ARG A 425 -5.70 15.33 14.73
C ARG A 425 -5.14 14.51 13.59
N GLY A 426 -5.15 13.20 13.74
CA GLY A 426 -4.67 12.31 12.71
C GLY A 426 -5.41 10.98 12.65
N TRP A 427 -4.93 10.16 11.75
CA TRP A 427 -5.48 8.84 11.45
C TRP A 427 -4.35 7.84 11.36
N PHE A 428 -4.66 6.63 11.80
CA PHE A 428 -3.75 5.50 11.64
C PHE A 428 -3.77 5.08 10.17
N THR A 429 -2.60 4.85 9.59
CA THR A 429 -2.39 4.36 8.24
C THR A 429 -1.45 3.14 8.29
N PRO A 430 -1.28 2.41 7.18
CA PRO A 430 -0.27 1.35 7.12
C PRO A 430 1.17 1.80 7.39
N LEU A 431 1.43 3.12 7.37
CA LEU A 431 2.76 3.72 7.56
C LEU A 431 2.88 4.47 8.89
N GLY A 432 1.95 4.26 9.83
CA GLY A 432 1.98 4.88 11.17
C GLY A 432 0.78 5.81 11.40
N ILE A 433 0.97 6.87 12.17
CA ILE A 433 -0.07 7.84 12.52
C ILE A 433 0.28 9.17 11.87
N ALA A 434 -0.60 9.72 11.07
CA ALA A 434 -0.34 11.00 10.42
C ALA A 434 -1.58 11.89 10.37
N GLY A 435 -1.36 13.20 10.34
CA GLY A 435 -2.43 14.17 10.31
C GLY A 435 -1.96 15.60 10.39
N THR A 436 -2.86 16.46 10.84
CA THR A 436 -2.65 17.90 10.84
C THR A 436 -2.86 18.49 12.23
N MET A 437 -2.22 19.61 12.51
CA MET A 437 -2.57 20.48 13.61
C MET A 437 -3.99 21.00 13.38
N ASN A 438 -4.84 21.03 14.41
CA ASN A 438 -6.15 21.67 14.31
C ASN A 438 -5.94 23.12 13.85
N PRO A 439 -6.85 23.65 13.00
CA PRO A 439 -6.64 24.95 12.39
C PRO A 439 -6.40 26.02 13.45
N SER A 440 -5.22 26.62 13.36
CA SER A 440 -4.93 27.90 14.00
C SER A 440 -5.75 28.98 13.26
N PRO A 441 -6.26 30.02 13.93
CA PRO A 441 -6.90 31.17 13.27
C PRO A 441 -6.01 31.87 12.22
N TRP A 442 -4.73 31.49 12.12
CA TRP A 442 -3.68 32.27 11.48
C TRP A 442 -3.04 31.64 10.22
N GLY A 443 -3.44 30.47 9.72
CA GLY A 443 -2.79 29.93 8.49
C GLY A 443 -3.02 28.45 8.14
N LEU A 444 -2.16 27.93 7.24
CA LEU A 444 -2.13 26.51 6.83
C LEU A 444 -1.76 25.63 8.04
N PRO A 445 -2.46 24.51 8.28
CA PRO A 445 -2.21 23.70 9.47
C PRO A 445 -0.82 23.05 9.41
N GLY A 446 -0.14 23.00 10.55
CA GLY A 446 1.02 22.13 10.76
C GLY A 446 0.68 20.66 10.49
N TRP A 447 1.67 19.82 10.28
CA TRP A 447 1.52 18.39 10.01
C TRP A 447 2.27 17.57 11.04
N PHE A 448 1.88 16.32 11.21
CA PHE A 448 2.66 15.38 11.99
C PHE A 448 2.61 13.98 11.38
N TRP A 449 3.68 13.23 11.62
CA TRP A 449 3.77 11.82 11.30
C TRP A 449 4.60 11.11 12.35
N ILE A 450 4.05 10.03 12.90
CA ILE A 450 4.66 9.18 13.91
C ILE A 450 4.65 7.72 13.39
N TRP A 451 5.72 6.97 13.61
CA TRP A 451 5.87 5.56 13.21
C TRP A 451 6.62 4.75 14.28
N LYS A 452 6.54 3.41 14.24
CA LYS A 452 7.26 2.56 15.19
C LYS A 452 8.77 2.55 14.90
N LYS A 453 9.59 2.63 15.94
CA LYS A 453 11.07 2.59 15.87
C LYS A 453 11.59 1.37 15.13
N GLU A 454 10.98 0.21 15.35
CA GLU A 454 11.38 -1.06 14.74
C GLU A 454 11.24 -1.08 13.21
N TRP A 455 10.48 -0.13 12.63
CA TRP A 455 10.36 0.05 11.19
C TRP A 455 11.54 0.82 10.59
N MET A 456 12.41 1.41 11.40
CA MET A 456 13.62 2.09 10.92
C MET A 456 14.76 1.08 10.72
N GLU A 457 15.69 1.36 9.79
CA GLU A 457 16.89 0.53 9.67
C GLU A 457 17.70 0.57 10.97
N GLU A 458 18.38 -0.53 11.27
CA GLU A 458 19.32 -0.52 12.39
C GLU A 458 20.50 0.34 11.96
N THR A 459 20.68 1.49 12.61
CA THR A 459 21.92 2.24 12.48
C THR A 459 23.02 1.34 13.00
N SER A 460 23.80 0.78 12.08
CA SER A 460 25.01 0.05 12.45
C SER A 460 25.84 1.00 13.30
N CYS A 461 26.04 0.66 14.57
CA CYS A 461 26.98 1.38 15.42
C CYS A 461 28.32 1.39 14.66
N LYS A 462 28.71 2.58 14.18
CA LYS A 462 30.05 2.81 13.65
C LYS A 462 31.05 2.93 14.78
#